data_AF-S9ULJ6-F1
#
_entry.id   AF-S9ULJ6-F1
#
_cell.length_a   1.000
_cell.length_b   1.000
_cell.length_c   1.000
_cell.angle_alpha   90.00
_cell.angle_beta   90.00
_cell.angle_gamma   90.00
#
_symmetry.space_group_name_H-M   'P 1'
#
loop_
_entity.id
_entity.type
_entity.pdbx_description
1 polymer ?
#
loop_
_entity_poly.entity_id
_entity_poly.type
_entity_poly.pdbx_seq_one_letter_code
_entity_poly.pdbx_strand_id
1 'polypeptide(L)'
;MSDKYRAVTRLSLLLNALSKKTLTTLSKPQGDLLLDRADQVAHFFHVFFVVFENTAVLASHGVYSGALTRLGGCAVTCWFYVLLTVILRNVYVLATKDKLTPDQRRKEQLSILKHGCFIIFSLTCLPQGGPKLLENVSGPLAPLHHALRLIAPKHLPLDDTYRGALGLVASLCDFA
;
A
#
# COMPACT_ATOMS: atom_id res chain seq x y z
N MET A 1 11.65 20.78 2.01
CA MET A 1 12.03 20.51 0.60
C MET A 1 11.78 19.06 0.19
N SER A 2 12.02 18.05 1.05
CA SER A 2 11.70 16.65 0.75
C SER A 2 10.21 16.40 0.48
N ASP A 3 9.31 17.08 1.20
CA ASP A 3 7.85 17.20 1.01
C ASP A 3 7.39 17.26 -0.45
N LYS A 4 7.86 18.32 -1.13
CA LYS A 4 7.46 18.66 -2.49
C LYS A 4 8.08 17.73 -3.53
N TYR A 5 9.35 17.35 -3.33
CA TYR A 5 10.02 16.37 -4.18
C TYR A 5 9.32 15.01 -4.10
N ARG A 6 8.98 14.57 -2.88
CA ARG A 6 8.23 13.34 -2.61
C ARG A 6 6.86 13.37 -3.30
N ALA A 7 6.14 14.49 -3.27
CA ALA A 7 4.88 14.64 -3.99
C ALA A 7 5.05 14.53 -5.53
N VAL A 8 6.07 15.19 -6.10
CA VAL A 8 6.36 15.11 -7.55
C VAL A 8 6.75 13.69 -7.98
N THR A 9 7.62 13.02 -7.22
CA THR A 9 7.99 11.62 -7.47
C THR A 9 6.79 10.67 -7.35
N ARG A 10 5.81 10.99 -6.51
CA ARG A 10 4.60 10.16 -6.37
C ARG A 10 3.58 10.44 -7.46
N LEU A 11 3.52 11.65 -7.97
CA LEU A 11 2.71 11.96 -9.15
C LEU A 11 3.24 11.21 -10.37
N SER A 12 4.55 11.08 -10.53
CA SER A 12 5.13 10.26 -11.61
C SER A 12 4.82 8.78 -11.43
N LEU A 13 4.76 8.26 -10.19
CA LEU A 13 4.25 6.91 -9.92
C LEU A 13 2.79 6.74 -10.34
N LEU A 14 1.92 7.73 -10.08
CA LEU A 14 0.53 7.71 -10.54
C LEU A 14 0.44 7.68 -12.06
N LEU A 15 1.18 8.56 -12.74
CA LEU A 15 1.19 8.62 -14.20
C LEU A 15 1.71 7.34 -14.82
N ASN A 16 2.73 6.72 -14.22
CA ASN A 16 3.24 5.42 -14.67
C ASN A 16 2.21 4.31 -14.43
N ALA A 17 1.53 4.33 -13.28
CA ALA A 17 0.47 3.37 -12.95
C ALA A 17 -0.68 3.46 -13.95
N LEU A 18 -1.09 4.67 -14.33
CA LEU A 18 -2.15 4.93 -15.31
C LEU A 18 -1.67 4.90 -16.77
N SER A 19 -0.38 4.62 -17.01
CA SER A 19 0.15 4.63 -18.37
C SER A 19 -0.47 3.53 -19.22
N LYS A 20 -0.63 3.80 -20.52
CA LYS A 20 -1.15 2.80 -21.48
C LYS A 20 -0.37 1.48 -21.38
N LYS A 21 0.95 1.55 -21.23
CA LYS A 21 1.81 0.37 -21.09
C LYS A 21 1.39 -0.49 -19.89
N THR A 22 1.32 0.11 -18.69
CA THR A 22 0.94 -0.59 -17.46
C THR A 22 -0.45 -1.20 -17.56
N LEU A 23 -1.43 -0.43 -18.05
CA LEU A 23 -2.81 -0.91 -18.23
C LEU A 23 -2.91 -2.03 -19.28
N THR A 24 -2.14 -1.95 -20.38
CA THR A 24 -2.11 -3.03 -21.38
C THR A 24 -1.46 -4.31 -20.86
N THR A 25 -0.47 -4.20 -19.98
CA THR A 25 0.15 -5.36 -19.34
C THR A 25 -0.82 -6.01 -18.35
N LEU A 26 -1.51 -5.22 -17.52
CA LEU A 26 -2.47 -5.74 -16.54
C LEU A 26 -3.71 -6.37 -17.17
N SER A 27 -4.11 -5.92 -18.36
CA SER A 27 -5.30 -6.44 -19.06
C SER A 27 -5.03 -7.70 -19.86
N LYS A 28 -3.78 -8.02 -20.18
CA LYS A 28 -3.41 -9.22 -20.93
C LYS A 28 -2.79 -10.25 -19.97
N PRO A 29 -3.52 -11.29 -19.57
CA PRO A 29 -2.98 -12.31 -18.66
C PRO A 29 -1.76 -12.98 -19.31
N GLN A 30 -0.67 -13.09 -18.55
CA GLN A 30 0.62 -13.59 -19.06
C GLN A 30 0.88 -15.06 -18.71
N GLY A 31 0.04 -15.68 -17.88
CA GLY A 31 0.06 -17.12 -17.69
C GLY A 31 -0.74 -17.61 -16.49
N ASP A 32 -0.36 -17.19 -15.28
CA ASP A 32 -1.03 -17.62 -14.05
C ASP A 32 -2.12 -16.62 -13.67
N LEU A 33 -3.37 -17.05 -13.81
CA LEU A 33 -4.54 -16.23 -13.52
C LEU A 33 -4.53 -15.69 -12.08
N LEU A 34 -4.07 -16.46 -11.09
CA LEU A 34 -4.07 -16.01 -9.70
C LEU A 34 -3.03 -14.91 -9.47
N LEU A 35 -1.84 -15.06 -10.07
CA LEU A 35 -0.81 -14.01 -10.03
C LEU A 35 -1.27 -12.75 -10.75
N ASP A 36 -1.88 -12.89 -11.93
CA ASP A 36 -2.40 -11.77 -12.71
C ASP A 36 -3.49 -11.01 -11.94
N ARG A 37 -4.38 -11.73 -11.22
CA ARG A 37 -5.41 -11.12 -10.36
C ARG A 37 -4.81 -10.45 -9.13
N ALA A 38 -3.81 -11.07 -8.50
CA ALA A 38 -3.11 -10.45 -7.38
C ALA A 38 -2.44 -9.13 -7.79
N ASP A 39 -1.80 -9.11 -8.97
CA ASP A 39 -1.16 -7.91 -9.52
C ASP A 39 -2.20 -6.82 -9.87
N GLN A 40 -3.38 -7.18 -10.39
CA GLN A 40 -4.48 -6.23 -10.61
C GLN A 40 -5.01 -5.62 -9.31
N VAL A 41 -5.21 -6.44 -8.27
CA VAL A 41 -5.69 -5.97 -6.96
C VAL A 41 -4.63 -5.09 -6.28
N ALA A 42 -3.37 -5.51 -6.31
CA ALA A 42 -2.25 -4.70 -5.82
C ALA A 42 -2.19 -3.35 -6.54
N HIS A 43 -2.33 -3.36 -7.86
CA HIS A 43 -2.33 -2.15 -8.67
C HIS A 43 -3.51 -1.21 -8.34
N PHE A 44 -4.71 -1.76 -8.20
CA PHE A 44 -5.89 -1.02 -7.78
C PHE A 44 -5.64 -0.27 -6.47
N PHE A 45 -5.20 -0.98 -5.42
CA PHE A 45 -4.90 -0.34 -4.14
C PHE A 45 -3.73 0.64 -4.23
N HIS A 46 -2.73 0.38 -5.07
CA HIS A 46 -1.62 1.30 -5.29
C HIS A 46 -2.08 2.63 -5.88
N VAL A 47 -2.97 2.62 -6.88
CA VAL A 47 -3.53 3.86 -7.46
C VAL A 47 -4.26 4.67 -6.39
N PHE A 48 -5.13 4.04 -5.59
CA PHE A 48 -5.83 4.73 -4.50
C PHE A 48 -4.89 5.25 -3.41
N PHE A 49 -3.86 4.47 -3.05
CA PHE A 49 -2.82 4.93 -2.14
C PHE A 49 -2.21 6.23 -2.62
N VAL A 50 -1.74 6.27 -3.87
CA VAL A 50 -1.07 7.45 -4.43
C VAL A 50 -2.03 8.65 -4.49
N VAL A 51 -3.29 8.45 -4.87
CA VAL A 51 -4.29 9.52 -4.90
C VAL A 51 -4.57 10.08 -3.49
N PHE A 52 -4.88 9.22 -2.53
CA PHE A 52 -5.20 9.65 -1.16
C PHE A 52 -4.00 10.29 -0.47
N GLU A 53 -2.81 9.74 -0.67
CA GLU A 53 -1.60 10.25 -0.05
C GLU A 53 -1.24 11.64 -0.59
N ASN A 54 -1.22 11.83 -1.91
CA ASN A 54 -0.93 13.13 -2.49
C ASN A 54 -1.97 14.16 -2.06
N THR A 55 -3.24 13.79 -2.03
CA THR A 55 -4.31 14.69 -1.56
C THR A 55 -4.10 15.10 -0.10
N ALA A 56 -3.77 14.14 0.78
CA ALA A 56 -3.51 14.42 2.19
C ALA A 56 -2.27 15.30 2.40
N VAL A 57 -1.18 15.05 1.66
CA VAL A 57 0.06 15.84 1.73
C VAL A 57 -0.19 17.27 1.25
N LEU A 58 -0.87 17.44 0.11
CA LEU A 58 -1.21 18.77 -0.42
C LEU A 58 -2.15 19.53 0.53
N ALA A 59 -3.11 18.85 1.16
CA ALA A 59 -3.96 19.42 2.19
C ALA A 59 -3.17 19.85 3.43
N SER A 60 -2.19 19.06 3.89
CA SER A 60 -1.34 19.42 5.05
C SER A 60 -0.44 20.63 4.80
N HIS A 61 -0.17 20.95 3.53
CA HIS A 61 0.58 22.13 3.12
C HIS A 61 -0.30 23.31 2.71
N GLY A 62 -1.62 23.23 2.94
CA GLY A 62 -2.56 24.31 2.66
C GLY A 62 -2.92 24.52 1.19
N VAL A 63 -2.57 23.58 0.30
CA VAL A 63 -2.95 23.65 -1.13
C VAL A 63 -4.42 23.30 -1.32
N TYR A 64 -4.93 22.35 -0.53
CA TYR A 64 -6.33 21.98 -0.48
C TYR A 64 -6.92 22.23 0.91
N SER A 65 -8.24 22.08 1.04
CA SER A 65 -8.91 22.13 2.34
C SER A 65 -8.26 21.17 3.33
N GLY A 66 -7.91 21.68 4.51
CA GLY A 66 -7.30 20.89 5.59
C GLY A 66 -8.16 19.70 6.04
N ALA A 67 -9.46 19.75 5.77
CA ALA A 67 -10.38 18.62 5.93
C ALA A 67 -9.92 17.34 5.22
N LEU A 68 -9.20 17.45 4.10
CA LEU A 68 -8.72 16.32 3.29
C LEU A 68 -7.47 15.63 3.85
N THR A 69 -6.84 16.17 4.90
CA THR A 69 -5.73 15.51 5.62
C THR A 69 -6.12 14.13 6.16
N ARG A 70 -7.41 13.93 6.49
CA ARG A 70 -7.99 12.64 6.91
C ARG A 70 -7.78 11.50 5.91
N LEU A 71 -7.58 11.82 4.63
CA LEU A 71 -7.31 10.83 3.59
C LEU A 71 -5.98 10.10 3.81
N GLY A 72 -5.08 10.61 4.67
CA GLY A 72 -3.88 9.91 5.08
C GLY A 72 -4.18 8.52 5.66
N GLY A 73 -5.22 8.38 6.47
CA GLY A 73 -5.64 7.06 6.96
C GLY A 73 -6.15 6.12 5.85
N CYS A 74 -6.81 6.69 4.84
CA CYS A 74 -7.26 5.94 3.66
C CYS A 74 -6.06 5.46 2.84
N ALA A 75 -5.06 6.33 2.66
CA ALA A 75 -3.80 5.97 2.00
C ALA A 75 -3.10 4.82 2.72
N VAL A 76 -2.92 4.90 4.04
CA VAL A 76 -2.30 3.83 4.84
C VAL A 76 -3.06 2.50 4.68
N THR A 77 -4.40 2.55 4.64
CA THR A 77 -5.23 1.35 4.42
C THR A 77 -4.98 0.75 3.04
N CYS A 78 -4.93 1.57 1.99
CA CYS A 78 -4.61 1.10 0.64
C CYS A 78 -3.20 0.51 0.57
N TRP A 79 -2.22 1.15 1.23
CA TRP A 79 -0.84 0.66 1.28
C TRP A 79 -0.75 -0.70 1.99
N PHE A 80 -1.45 -0.88 3.11
CA PHE A 80 -1.55 -2.18 3.78
C PHE A 80 -2.00 -3.29 2.82
N TYR A 81 -3.03 -3.04 2.00
CA TYR A 81 -3.50 -4.04 1.04
C TYR A 81 -2.53 -4.31 -0.09
N VAL A 82 -1.77 -3.30 -0.56
CA VAL A 82 -0.65 -3.54 -1.49
C VAL A 82 0.36 -4.49 -0.86
N LEU A 83 0.80 -4.23 0.37
CA LEU A 83 1.75 -5.09 1.09
C LEU A 83 1.22 -6.51 1.27
N LEU A 84 -0.04 -6.65 1.68
CA LEU A 84 -0.69 -7.94 1.86
C LEU A 84 -0.76 -8.73 0.55
N THR A 85 -1.15 -8.10 -0.55
CA THR A 85 -1.19 -8.77 -1.86
C THR A 85 0.19 -9.24 -2.31
N VAL A 86 1.25 -8.46 -2.07
CA VAL A 86 2.63 -8.87 -2.37
C VAL A 86 3.05 -10.08 -1.53
N ILE A 87 2.73 -10.11 -0.24
CA ILE A 87 3.03 -11.28 0.61
C ILE A 87 2.28 -12.51 0.10
N LEU A 88 0.97 -12.40 -0.15
CA LEU A 88 0.16 -13.51 -0.65
C LEU A 88 0.69 -14.03 -1.99
N ARG A 89 1.08 -13.13 -2.89
CA ARG A 89 1.71 -13.47 -4.17
C ARG A 89 2.99 -14.27 -3.96
N ASN A 90 3.90 -13.81 -3.11
CA ASN A 90 5.19 -14.47 -2.88
C ASN A 90 5.03 -15.80 -2.15
N VAL A 91 4.09 -15.89 -1.20
CA VAL A 91 3.72 -17.16 -0.54
C VAL A 91 3.16 -18.15 -1.57
N TYR A 92 2.28 -17.70 -2.46
CA TYR A 92 1.75 -18.55 -3.53
C TYR A 92 2.87 -19.04 -4.45
N VAL A 93 3.79 -18.16 -4.88
CA VAL A 93 4.96 -18.56 -5.69
C VAL A 93 5.81 -19.60 -4.98
N LEU A 94 6.10 -19.42 -3.69
CA LEU A 94 6.87 -20.39 -2.89
C LEU A 94 6.14 -21.73 -2.72
N ALA A 95 4.82 -21.73 -2.61
CA ALA A 95 4.01 -22.93 -2.40
C ALA A 95 3.75 -23.72 -3.69
N THR A 96 3.70 -23.06 -4.85
CA THR A 96 3.26 -23.67 -6.12
C THR A 96 4.38 -23.90 -7.11
N LYS A 97 5.51 -23.19 -7.02
CA LYS A 97 6.63 -23.38 -7.94
C LYS A 97 7.65 -24.36 -7.38
N ASP A 98 7.57 -25.60 -7.85
CA ASP A 98 8.47 -26.69 -7.46
C ASP A 98 9.94 -26.46 -7.84
N LYS A 99 10.21 -25.64 -8.86
CA LYS A 99 11.56 -25.39 -9.41
C LYS A 99 11.98 -23.92 -9.27
N LEU A 100 12.01 -23.42 -8.04
CA LEU A 100 12.68 -22.15 -7.73
C LEU A 100 14.18 -22.41 -7.49
N THR A 101 15.04 -21.60 -8.09
CA THR A 101 16.47 -21.64 -7.72
C THR A 101 16.64 -21.22 -6.25
N PRO A 102 17.71 -21.66 -5.55
CA PRO A 102 17.97 -21.27 -4.17
C PRO A 102 17.95 -19.74 -3.98
N ASP A 103 18.51 -19.01 -4.94
CA ASP A 103 18.55 -17.55 -4.93
C ASP A 103 17.16 -16.92 -5.09
N GLN A 104 16.32 -17.47 -5.98
CA GLN A 104 14.94 -17.00 -6.13
C GLN A 104 14.14 -17.24 -4.87
N ARG A 105 14.25 -18.45 -4.28
CA ARG A 105 13.58 -18.78 -3.02
C ARG A 105 14.00 -17.83 -1.90
N ARG A 106 15.29 -17.54 -1.77
CA ARG A 106 15.81 -16.58 -0.79
C ARG A 106 15.25 -15.17 -1.02
N LYS A 107 15.20 -14.70 -2.26
CA LYS A 107 14.60 -13.39 -2.59
C LYS A 107 13.14 -13.30 -2.20
N GLU A 108 12.34 -14.33 -2.50
CA GLU A 108 10.93 -14.36 -2.13
C GLU A 108 10.75 -14.37 -0.60
N GLN A 109 11.58 -15.12 0.14
CA GLN A 109 11.58 -15.14 1.61
C GLN A 109 11.94 -13.78 2.22
N LEU A 110 13.02 -13.15 1.74
CA LEU A 110 13.43 -11.81 2.18
C LEU A 110 12.35 -10.78 1.86
N SER A 111 11.71 -10.90 0.70
CA SER A 111 10.58 -10.07 0.32
C SER A 111 9.41 -10.25 1.29
N ILE A 112 9.03 -11.47 1.65
CA ILE A 112 7.98 -11.72 2.65
C ILE A 112 8.34 -11.10 4.00
N LEU A 113 9.58 -11.27 4.47
CA LEU A 113 10.03 -10.69 5.74
C LEU A 113 9.95 -9.16 5.72
N LYS A 114 10.50 -8.53 4.68
CA LYS A 114 10.47 -7.08 4.48
C LYS A 114 9.04 -6.53 4.47
N HIS A 115 8.17 -7.10 3.64
CA HIS A 115 6.79 -6.65 3.52
C HIS A 115 6.00 -6.95 4.80
N GLY A 116 6.34 -8.03 5.53
CA GLY A 116 5.79 -8.33 6.85
C GLY A 116 6.12 -7.24 7.88
N CYS A 117 7.36 -6.77 7.92
CA CYS A 117 7.75 -5.63 8.76
C CYS A 117 6.95 -4.37 8.39
N PHE A 118 6.80 -4.09 7.10
CA PHE A 118 5.99 -2.96 6.63
C PHE A 118 4.50 -3.11 6.91
N ILE A 119 3.95 -4.32 6.91
CA ILE A 119 2.57 -4.56 7.34
C ILE A 119 2.42 -4.10 8.79
N ILE A 120 3.27 -4.58 9.69
CA ILE A 120 3.19 -4.21 11.11
C ILE A 120 3.32 -2.69 11.25
N PHE A 121 4.30 -2.09 10.57
CA PHE A 121 4.48 -0.64 10.56
C PHE A 121 3.22 0.10 10.07
N SER A 122 2.60 -0.34 8.97
CA SER A 122 1.38 0.28 8.45
C SER A 122 0.21 0.24 9.44
N LEU A 123 0.09 -0.82 10.24
CA LEU A 123 -0.93 -0.92 11.30
C LEU A 123 -0.72 0.15 12.38
N THR A 124 0.54 0.51 12.66
CA THR A 124 0.85 1.58 13.61
C THR A 124 0.53 2.98 13.09
N CYS A 125 0.52 3.16 11.76
CA CYS A 125 0.24 4.44 11.11
C CYS A 125 -1.26 4.69 10.90
N LEU A 126 -2.13 3.71 11.15
CA LEU A 126 -3.57 3.89 11.03
C LEU A 126 -4.11 4.78 12.15
N PRO A 127 -5.10 5.66 11.86
CA PRO A 127 -5.71 6.48 12.89
C PRO A 127 -6.54 5.65 13.87
N GLN A 128 -6.52 6.05 15.15
CA GLN A 128 -7.43 5.49 16.16
C GLN A 128 -8.89 5.77 15.74
N GLY A 129 -9.69 4.71 15.62
CA GLY A 129 -11.08 4.79 15.11
C GLY A 129 -11.22 4.61 13.58
N GLY A 130 -10.15 4.25 12.88
CA GLY A 130 -10.16 3.86 11.47
C GLY A 130 -10.15 5.05 10.49
N PRO A 131 -9.93 4.78 9.19
CA PRO A 131 -9.85 5.81 8.17
C PRO A 131 -11.19 6.53 8.00
N LYS A 132 -11.13 7.82 7.65
CA LYS A 132 -12.32 8.64 7.36
C LYS A 132 -12.22 9.17 5.95
N LEU A 133 -13.06 8.65 5.05
CA LEU A 133 -13.16 9.17 3.68
C LEU A 133 -13.92 10.51 3.64
N LEU A 134 -15.00 10.60 4.42
CA LEU A 134 -15.92 11.73 4.48
C LEU A 134 -15.87 12.37 5.87
N GLU A 135 -16.11 13.68 5.93
CA GLU A 135 -16.22 14.43 7.18
C GLU A 135 -17.54 14.09 7.89
N ASN A 136 -18.62 14.24 7.13
CA ASN A 136 -19.97 13.89 7.52
C ASN A 136 -20.37 12.68 6.71
N VAL A 137 -20.67 11.57 7.39
CA VAL A 137 -21.04 10.31 6.75
C VAL A 137 -22.48 10.42 6.26
N SER A 138 -22.66 11.03 5.10
CA SER A 138 -23.96 11.25 4.46
C SER A 138 -23.81 11.28 2.94
N GLY A 139 -24.91 11.00 2.23
CA GLY A 139 -24.95 11.03 0.77
C GLY A 139 -24.46 9.76 0.07
N PRO A 140 -24.32 9.79 -1.26
CA PRO A 140 -24.11 8.60 -2.08
C PRO A 140 -22.75 7.91 -1.86
N LEU A 141 -21.79 8.60 -1.22
CA LEU A 141 -20.46 8.06 -0.90
C LEU A 141 -20.39 7.43 0.50
N ALA A 142 -21.47 7.49 1.29
CA ALA A 142 -21.52 6.88 2.62
C ALA A 142 -21.25 5.35 2.59
N PRO A 143 -21.77 4.55 1.63
CA PRO A 143 -21.44 3.13 1.54
C PRO A 143 -19.95 2.88 1.36
N LEU A 144 -19.28 3.69 0.52
CA LEU A 144 -17.83 3.58 0.29
C LEU A 144 -17.03 3.92 1.55
N HIS A 145 -17.47 4.93 2.32
CA HIS A 145 -16.87 5.26 3.62
C HIS A 145 -16.95 4.07 4.58
N HIS A 146 -18.12 3.42 4.68
CA HIS A 146 -18.32 2.28 5.57
C HIS A 146 -17.54 1.05 5.10
N ALA A 147 -17.53 0.78 3.79
CA ALA A 147 -16.73 -0.31 3.21
C ALA A 147 -15.25 -0.13 3.55
N LEU A 148 -14.70 1.08 3.35
CA LEU A 148 -13.30 1.37 3.66
C LEU A 148 -12.98 1.17 5.15
N ARG A 149 -13.88 1.60 6.04
CA ARG A 149 -13.72 1.39 7.49
C ARG A 149 -13.80 -0.08 7.90
N LEU A 150 -14.62 -0.87 7.20
CA LEU A 150 -14.81 -2.29 7.50
C LEU A 150 -13.61 -3.12 7.06
N ILE A 151 -12.99 -2.76 5.92
CA ILE A 151 -11.78 -3.42 5.43
C ILE A 151 -10.51 -2.88 6.11
N ALA A 152 -10.55 -1.69 6.71
CA ALA A 152 -9.39 -1.16 7.39
C ALA A 152 -8.98 -2.03 8.59
N PRO A 153 -7.71 -2.45 8.67
CA PRO A 153 -7.26 -3.20 9.83
C PRO A 153 -7.21 -2.28 11.06
N LYS A 154 -7.16 -2.88 12.25
CA LYS A 154 -7.16 -2.12 13.50
C LYS A 154 -5.80 -1.46 13.73
N HIS A 155 -5.83 -0.25 14.26
CA HIS A 155 -4.62 0.43 14.73
C HIS A 155 -3.88 -0.44 15.75
N LEU A 156 -2.58 -0.61 15.54
CA LEU A 156 -1.71 -1.32 16.47
C LEU A 156 -0.88 -0.30 17.27
N PRO A 157 -1.15 -0.11 18.57
CA PRO A 157 -0.34 0.76 19.40
C PRO A 157 1.02 0.08 19.63
N LEU A 158 2.07 0.67 19.07
CA LEU A 158 3.45 0.25 19.20
C LEU A 158 4.30 1.49 19.44
N ASP A 159 5.26 1.37 20.36
CA ASP A 159 6.19 2.45 20.67
C ASP A 159 7.14 2.73 19.51
N ASP A 160 7.67 3.95 19.45
CA ASP A 160 8.52 4.41 18.36
C ASP A 160 9.83 3.61 18.25
N THR A 161 10.31 3.00 19.34
CA THR A 161 11.46 2.09 19.34
C THR A 161 11.21 0.86 18.46
N TYR A 162 10.04 0.22 18.60
CA TYR A 162 9.70 -0.96 17.80
C TYR A 162 9.44 -0.58 16.34
N ARG A 163 8.85 0.59 16.09
CA ARG A 163 8.68 1.13 14.72
C ARG A 163 10.03 1.34 14.04
N GLY A 164 11.00 1.91 14.76
CA GLY A 164 12.37 2.09 14.28
C GLY A 164 13.05 0.75 13.98
N ALA A 165 12.91 -0.23 14.87
CA ALA A 165 13.46 -1.58 14.67
C ALA A 165 12.87 -2.27 13.43
N LEU A 166 11.54 -2.18 13.22
CA LEU A 166 10.89 -2.71 12.02
C LEU A 166 11.43 -2.06 10.73
N GLY A 167 11.65 -0.75 10.75
CA GLY A 167 12.25 -0.02 9.64
C GLY A 167 13.69 -0.46 9.36
N LEU A 168 14.49 -0.69 10.41
CA LEU A 168 15.85 -1.21 10.29
C LEU A 168 15.88 -2.60 9.67
N VAL A 169 15.06 -3.54 10.17
CA VAL A 169 14.98 -4.91 9.64
C VAL A 169 14.54 -4.90 8.17
N ALA A 170 13.53 -4.10 7.83
CA ALA A 170 13.07 -3.96 6.45
C ALA A 170 14.17 -3.38 5.53
N SER A 171 14.96 -2.43 6.01
CA SER A 171 16.08 -1.86 5.27
C SER A 171 17.23 -2.85 5.09
N LEU A 172 17.52 -3.69 6.10
CA LEU A 172 18.56 -4.72 6.00
C LEU A 172 18.21 -5.78 4.94
N CYS A 173 16.93 -6.06 4.73
CA CYS A 173 16.47 -6.97 3.69
C CYS A 173 16.78 -6.46 2.26
N ASP A 174 17.00 -5.16 2.06
CA ASP A 174 17.38 -4.61 0.74
C ASP A 174 18.86 -4.81 0.40
N PHE A 175 19.68 -5.15 1.39
CA PHE A 175 21.12 -5.37 1.24
C PHE A 175 21.54 -6.85 1.38
N ALA A 176 20.56 -7.77 1.54
CA ALA A 176 20.76 -9.19 1.82
C ALA A 176 20.49 -10.10 0.63
#